data_AF-A0A946WUJ7-F1
#
_entry.id   AF-A0A946WUJ7-F1
#
_cell.length_a   1.000
_cell.length_b   1.000
_cell.length_c   1.000
_cell.angle_alpha   90.00
_cell.angle_beta   90.00
_cell.angle_gamma   90.00
#
_symmetry.space_group_name_H-M   'P 1'
#
loop_
_entity.id
_entity.type
_entity.pdbx_description
1 polymer ?
#
loop_
_entity_poly.entity_id
_entity_poly.type
_entity_poly.pdbx_seq_one_letter_code
_entity_poly.pdbx_strand_id
1 'polypeptide(L)'
;MRYWIYFVFKLFVIALIASSCSTSLIYDSTTTRRPYDYESTSLHVEVIPFFYYDTLSVFLKINREELLYTREFDKAPFTANLELILNSQKWLLTDTLSNNSSRWIRQRFDLKKSESELDNSWLQYTIKDLNRSSSQSAIKEVENIVAWNMEENWPIHNAFIPIGSQISIITDVNTTWDVDHVIPENNLPAPPYSSYRNPLDTIKARPHSTINDNWVVLDGSQVFTSHDKELSLVINGMSAEFPALKNVRHLIESVRYISTRSEFSALLKASNPKVALDEFWLSCGKSPEKTRKLIQTYYARVEEANLSFSGLQEGWRTDRGMIHIIYGVPYRVRRDYWTETWIYGEEGTTNTLTFRFKRKIHDLDNNRYKLERSITYRSSWDRMVTSWRNGRVQND
;
A
#
# COMPACT_ATOMS: atom_id res chain seq x y z
N MET A 1 3.56 -14.44 63.34
CA MET A 1 4.81 -14.65 62.58
C MET A 1 4.44 -14.70 61.10
N ARG A 2 4.76 -13.63 60.36
CA ARG A 2 4.92 -13.52 58.88
C ARG A 2 3.69 -13.80 57.97
N TYR A 3 3.12 -12.77 57.33
CA TYR A 3 3.26 -12.39 55.89
C TYR A 3 2.56 -13.36 54.92
N TRP A 4 1.86 -13.03 53.84
CA TRP A 4 1.37 -11.82 53.17
C TRP A 4 0.58 -12.36 51.94
N ILE A 5 -0.55 -11.73 51.59
CA ILE A 5 -1.11 -11.50 50.25
C ILE A 5 -0.66 -12.45 49.12
N TYR A 6 -1.61 -13.20 48.52
CA TYR A 6 -1.63 -13.40 47.05
C TYR A 6 -3.07 -13.44 46.52
N PHE A 7 -3.50 -12.25 46.13
CA PHE A 7 -4.65 -11.96 45.28
C PHE A 7 -4.22 -12.32 43.85
N VAL A 8 -4.54 -13.52 43.37
CA VAL A 8 -4.26 -13.89 41.97
C VAL A 8 -5.44 -13.45 41.12
N PHE A 9 -5.28 -12.26 40.54
CA PHE A 9 -6.06 -11.74 39.42
C PHE A 9 -6.16 -12.82 38.33
N LYS A 10 -7.37 -13.36 38.11
CA LYS A 10 -7.76 -13.92 36.82
C LYS A 10 -7.86 -12.73 35.85
N LEU A 11 -6.74 -12.36 35.27
CA LEU A 11 -6.70 -11.41 34.15
C LEU A 11 -7.11 -12.21 32.92
N PHE A 12 -8.39 -12.10 32.57
CA PHE A 12 -8.93 -12.46 31.28
C PHE A 12 -8.17 -11.62 30.23
N VAL A 13 -7.16 -12.21 29.60
CA VAL A 13 -6.59 -11.65 28.38
C VAL A 13 -7.61 -11.99 27.29
N ILE A 14 -8.49 -11.04 27.00
CA ILE A 14 -9.26 -11.04 25.76
C ILE A 14 -8.24 -10.84 24.65
N ALA A 15 -7.76 -11.93 24.07
CA ALA A 15 -7.03 -11.91 22.81
C ALA A 15 -8.06 -11.63 21.71
N LEU A 16 -8.30 -10.36 21.43
CA LEU A 16 -8.95 -9.91 20.21
C LEU A 16 -7.94 -10.14 19.07
N ILE A 17 -7.99 -11.32 18.46
CA ILE A 17 -7.28 -11.62 17.22
C ILE A 17 -8.12 -11.00 16.10
N ALA A 18 -7.78 -9.76 15.74
CA ALA A 18 -8.27 -9.14 14.52
C ALA A 18 -7.28 -9.45 13.39
N SER A 19 -7.47 -10.59 12.73
CA SER A 19 -6.81 -10.89 11.45
C SER A 19 -7.53 -10.10 10.38
N SER A 20 -6.89 -9.05 9.85
CA SER A 20 -7.45 -8.23 8.78
C SER A 20 -6.33 -7.76 7.87
N CYS A 21 -6.48 -7.98 6.57
CA CYS A 21 -5.45 -7.74 5.58
C CYS A 21 -5.20 -6.25 5.30
N SER A 22 -3.96 -5.81 5.46
CA SER A 22 -3.25 -4.95 4.51
C SER A 22 -1.78 -4.89 4.92
N THR A 23 -0.87 -5.19 4.00
CA THR A 23 0.58 -5.29 4.21
C THR A 23 1.16 -4.05 4.88
N SER A 24 1.50 -4.16 6.16
CA SER A 24 2.64 -3.43 6.70
C SER A 24 3.86 -4.30 6.46
N LEU A 25 4.78 -3.87 5.58
CA LEU A 25 6.13 -4.41 5.56
C LEU A 25 6.75 -4.23 6.95
N ILE A 26 6.64 -5.25 7.81
CA ILE A 26 7.28 -5.29 9.13
C ILE A 26 7.83 -6.69 9.35
N TYR A 27 9.10 -6.89 9.03
CA TYR A 27 10.11 -7.08 10.08
C TYR A 27 11.48 -6.99 9.42
N ASP A 28 12.07 -5.80 9.45
CA ASP A 28 13.49 -5.74 9.70
C ASP A 28 13.73 -4.57 10.65
N SER A 29 14.53 -4.81 11.68
CA SER A 29 15.03 -3.76 12.57
C SER A 29 16.04 -2.86 11.86
N THR A 30 16.23 -3.05 10.56
CA THR A 30 17.11 -2.25 9.73
C THR A 30 16.42 -0.98 9.26
N THR A 31 17.10 0.13 9.52
CA THR A 31 16.77 1.41 8.95
C THR A 31 16.86 1.31 7.42
N THR A 32 15.73 1.25 6.72
CA THR A 32 15.73 1.36 5.26
C THR A 32 15.98 2.81 4.89
N ARG A 33 16.95 3.05 4.01
CA ARG A 33 17.31 4.42 3.61
C ARG A 33 16.19 5.06 2.77
N ARG A 34 15.37 4.28 2.03
CA ARG A 34 14.31 4.80 1.14
C ARG A 34 13.20 3.76 0.85
N PRO A 35 12.26 3.49 1.78
CA PRO A 35 11.29 2.40 1.59
C PRO A 35 10.08 2.72 0.70
N TYR A 36 9.93 3.98 0.25
CA TYR A 36 8.77 4.44 -0.54
C TYR A 36 9.16 4.96 -1.92
N ASP A 37 10.38 4.64 -2.35
CA ASP A 37 10.93 5.00 -3.64
C ASP A 37 10.65 3.86 -4.62
N TYR A 38 9.46 3.87 -5.22
CA TYR A 38 9.00 2.79 -6.10
C TYR A 38 9.92 2.67 -7.33
N GLU A 39 10.28 3.79 -7.93
CA GLU A 39 11.13 3.80 -9.14
C GLU A 39 12.58 3.37 -8.86
N SER A 40 13.07 3.44 -7.62
CA SER A 40 14.41 2.95 -7.28
C SER A 40 14.55 1.42 -7.33
N THR A 41 13.43 0.69 -7.20
CA THR A 41 13.42 -0.76 -7.27
C THR A 41 13.15 -1.23 -8.69
N SER A 42 14.08 -1.99 -9.25
CA SER A 42 13.96 -2.50 -10.62
C SER A 42 12.99 -3.68 -10.76
N LEU A 43 12.40 -4.15 -9.65
CA LEU A 43 11.53 -5.32 -9.60
C LEU A 43 10.47 -5.14 -8.50
N HIS A 44 9.20 -5.30 -8.87
CA HIS A 44 8.03 -5.24 -8.00
C HIS A 44 7.23 -6.53 -8.12
N VAL A 45 7.50 -7.46 -7.21
CA VAL A 45 6.79 -8.74 -7.18
C VAL A 45 5.63 -8.71 -6.19
N GLU A 46 4.46 -9.11 -6.68
CA GLU A 46 3.31 -9.41 -5.85
C GLU A 46 3.40 -10.90 -5.42
N VAL A 47 3.57 -11.13 -4.12
CA VAL A 47 3.65 -12.48 -3.52
C VAL A 47 2.46 -12.66 -2.58
N ILE A 48 1.65 -13.70 -2.73
CA ILE A 48 0.50 -13.98 -1.86
C ILE A 48 0.67 -15.36 -1.26
N PRO A 49 1.17 -15.48 -0.02
CA PRO A 49 1.10 -16.72 0.72
C PRO A 49 -0.33 -16.94 1.23
N PHE A 50 -0.86 -18.12 0.97
CA PHE A 50 -2.15 -18.56 1.46
C PHE A 50 -2.04 -20.00 1.95
N PHE A 51 -2.46 -20.24 3.19
CA PHE A 51 -2.50 -21.57 3.75
C PHE A 51 -3.84 -22.25 3.44
N TYR A 52 -3.77 -23.45 2.88
CA TYR A 52 -4.95 -24.27 2.62
C TYR A 52 -4.70 -25.70 3.10
N TYR A 53 -5.42 -26.09 4.15
CA TYR A 53 -5.21 -27.34 4.88
C TYR A 53 -3.75 -27.52 5.33
N ASP A 54 -2.98 -28.41 4.71
CA ASP A 54 -1.58 -28.69 5.08
C ASP A 54 -0.56 -28.12 4.08
N THR A 55 -1.01 -27.29 3.14
CA THR A 55 -0.18 -26.75 2.05
C THR A 55 -0.15 -25.23 2.09
N LEU A 56 1.05 -24.68 2.17
CA LEU A 56 1.31 -23.27 1.94
C LEU A 56 1.41 -23.04 0.43
N SER A 57 0.38 -22.44 -0.16
CA SER A 57 0.40 -22.03 -1.56
C SER A 57 0.91 -20.60 -1.68
N VAL A 58 1.99 -20.40 -2.42
CA VAL A 58 2.57 -19.07 -2.67
C VAL A 58 2.29 -18.69 -4.11
N PHE A 59 1.45 -17.69 -4.30
CA PHE A 59 1.14 -17.13 -5.61
C PHE A 59 2.05 -15.95 -5.88
N LEU A 60 2.66 -15.95 -7.06
CA LEU A 60 3.63 -14.95 -7.47
C LEU A 60 3.19 -14.32 -8.78
N LYS A 61 3.18 -12.99 -8.82
CA LYS A 61 2.85 -12.20 -10.00
C LYS A 61 3.91 -11.13 -10.24
N ILE A 62 4.48 -11.14 -11.44
CA ILE A 62 5.57 -10.24 -11.87
C ILE A 62 5.22 -9.60 -13.21
N ASN A 63 5.51 -8.31 -13.37
CA ASN A 63 5.40 -7.64 -14.68
C ASN A 63 6.61 -8.03 -15.55
N ARG A 64 6.38 -8.58 -16.75
CA ARG A 64 7.47 -8.95 -17.67
C ARG A 64 8.35 -7.76 -18.06
N GLU A 65 7.78 -6.55 -18.13
CA GLU A 65 8.51 -5.33 -18.48
C GLU A 65 9.63 -4.99 -17.48
N GLU A 66 9.53 -5.49 -16.24
CA GLU A 66 10.54 -5.26 -15.21
C GLU A 66 11.71 -6.25 -15.28
N LEU A 67 11.59 -7.34 -16.05
CA LEU A 67 12.64 -8.35 -16.19
C LEU A 67 13.64 -8.02 -17.29
N LEU A 68 14.89 -8.46 -17.12
CA LEU A 68 15.89 -8.39 -18.18
C LEU A 68 15.88 -9.67 -19.04
N TYR A 69 15.32 -9.56 -20.23
CA TYR A 69 15.39 -10.62 -21.23
C TYR A 69 16.68 -10.54 -22.04
N THR A 70 17.41 -11.65 -22.10
CA THR A 70 18.65 -11.79 -22.89
C THR A 70 18.53 -12.96 -23.85
N ARG A 71 19.40 -13.03 -24.86
CA ARG A 71 19.50 -14.16 -25.78
C ARG A 71 20.97 -14.52 -25.94
N GLU A 72 21.28 -15.81 -26.03
CA GLU A 72 22.67 -16.27 -26.16
C GLU A 72 23.24 -16.03 -27.57
N PHE A 73 22.40 -16.14 -28.59
CA PHE A 73 22.76 -15.93 -30.00
C PHE A 73 21.56 -15.41 -30.80
N ASP A 74 21.78 -14.95 -32.03
CA ASP A 74 20.78 -14.19 -32.80
C ASP A 74 19.45 -14.90 -33.06
N LYS A 75 19.48 -16.23 -33.14
CA LYS A 75 18.28 -17.07 -33.35
C LYS A 75 17.72 -17.66 -32.05
N ALA A 76 18.39 -17.46 -30.91
CA ALA A 76 17.90 -17.91 -29.63
C ALA A 76 16.71 -17.05 -29.19
N PRO A 77 15.72 -17.64 -28.50
CA PRO A 77 14.64 -16.86 -27.94
C PRO A 77 15.17 -15.98 -26.80
N PHE A 78 14.47 -14.88 -26.56
CA PHE A 78 14.73 -14.01 -25.42
C PHE A 78 14.21 -14.67 -24.15
N THR A 79 15.08 -14.87 -23.16
CA THR A 79 14.73 -15.52 -21.88
C THR A 79 15.09 -14.65 -20.68
N ALA A 80 14.28 -14.73 -19.63
CA ALA A 80 14.54 -14.18 -18.32
C ALA A 80 14.65 -15.33 -17.32
N ASN A 81 15.72 -15.34 -16.52
CA ASN A 81 15.99 -16.38 -15.54
C ASN A 81 15.81 -15.82 -14.13
N LEU A 82 14.88 -16.42 -13.38
CA LEU A 82 14.51 -16.01 -12.04
C LEU A 82 14.90 -17.10 -11.04
N GLU A 83 15.55 -16.67 -9.96
CA GLU A 83 15.79 -17.49 -8.77
C GLU A 83 14.85 -17.03 -7.67
N LEU A 84 14.05 -17.96 -7.14
CA LEU A 84 13.12 -17.71 -6.05
C LEU A 84 13.56 -18.52 -4.84
N ILE A 85 13.69 -17.86 -3.70
CA ILE A 85 13.95 -18.48 -2.42
C ILE A 85 12.74 -18.19 -1.55
N LEU A 86 11.97 -19.22 -1.22
CA LEU A 86 10.79 -19.13 -0.34
C LEU A 86 11.12 -19.93 0.93
N ASN A 87 11.23 -19.23 2.04
CA ASN A 87 11.87 -19.70 3.28
C ASN A 87 13.27 -20.27 2.98
N SER A 88 13.43 -21.59 3.13
CA SER A 88 14.70 -22.29 2.89
C SER A 88 14.76 -23.00 1.53
N GLN A 89 13.66 -23.00 0.78
CA GLN A 89 13.53 -23.74 -0.47
C GLN A 89 13.84 -22.83 -1.66
N LYS A 90 14.42 -23.42 -2.71
CA LYS A 90 14.90 -22.72 -3.90
C LYS A 90 14.21 -23.24 -5.15
N TRP A 91 13.71 -22.33 -5.98
CA TRP A 91 13.13 -22.60 -7.29
C TRP A 91 13.83 -21.78 -8.36
N LEU A 92 13.89 -22.36 -9.56
CA LEU A 92 14.37 -21.69 -10.75
C LEU A 92 13.20 -21.59 -11.74
N LEU A 93 12.95 -20.38 -12.23
CA LEU A 93 11.92 -20.10 -13.21
C LEU A 93 12.55 -19.43 -14.43
N THR A 94 12.37 -20.02 -15.60
CA THR A 94 12.79 -19.41 -16.86
C THR A 94 11.55 -19.02 -17.65
N ASP A 95 11.38 -17.72 -17.92
CA ASP A 95 10.33 -17.21 -18.82
C ASP A 95 10.93 -16.94 -20.19
N THR A 96 10.22 -17.33 -21.25
CA THR A 96 10.62 -17.12 -22.64
C THR A 96 9.64 -16.16 -23.31
N LEU A 97 10.15 -15.08 -23.87
CA LEU A 97 9.32 -14.06 -24.51
C LEU A 97 8.85 -14.54 -25.90
N SER A 98 7.56 -14.35 -26.17
CA SER A 98 6.90 -14.67 -27.43
C SER A 98 5.94 -13.56 -27.83
N ASN A 99 5.48 -13.53 -29.08
CA ASN A 99 4.56 -12.49 -29.58
C ASN A 99 3.23 -12.41 -28.80
N ASN A 100 2.80 -13.51 -28.19
CA ASN A 100 1.55 -13.60 -27.44
C ASN A 100 1.78 -13.69 -25.93
N SER A 101 2.98 -13.38 -25.44
CA SER A 101 3.27 -13.38 -24.00
C SER A 101 2.39 -12.34 -23.30
N SER A 102 1.68 -12.77 -22.25
CA SER A 102 0.92 -11.87 -21.39
C SER A 102 1.83 -10.80 -20.79
N ARG A 103 1.27 -9.69 -20.31
CA ARG A 103 2.04 -8.72 -19.51
C ARG A 103 2.57 -9.33 -18.21
N TRP A 104 1.80 -10.23 -17.61
CA TRP A 104 2.07 -10.77 -16.27
C TRP A 104 2.58 -12.22 -16.34
N ILE A 105 3.63 -12.51 -15.57
CA ILE A 105 3.98 -13.88 -15.18
C ILE A 105 3.19 -14.19 -13.92
N ARG A 106 2.47 -15.31 -13.92
CA ARG A 106 1.68 -15.82 -12.78
C ARG A 106 2.13 -17.24 -12.50
N GLN A 107 2.64 -17.49 -11.30
CA GLN A 107 3.11 -18.81 -10.87
C GLN A 107 2.62 -19.14 -9.47
N ARG A 108 2.36 -20.42 -9.22
CA ARG A 108 1.97 -20.96 -7.92
C ARG A 108 3.02 -21.97 -7.46
N PHE A 109 3.47 -21.83 -6.22
CA PHE A 109 4.42 -22.73 -5.58
C PHE A 109 3.78 -23.32 -4.33
N ASP A 110 3.73 -24.65 -4.23
CA ASP A 110 3.12 -25.33 -3.10
C ASP A 110 4.21 -25.91 -2.20
N LEU A 111 4.31 -25.40 -0.98
CA LEU A 111 5.22 -25.86 0.05
C LEU A 111 4.44 -26.76 1.02
N LYS A 112 4.88 -28.01 1.17
CA LYS A 112 4.35 -28.91 2.20
C LYS A 112 4.96 -28.57 3.55
N LYS A 113 4.14 -28.62 4.61
CA LYS A 113 4.59 -28.39 5.99
C LYS A 113 5.71 -29.36 6.36
N SER A 114 6.90 -28.83 6.63
CA SER A 114 7.99 -29.57 7.28
C SER A 114 7.75 -29.55 8.78
N GLU A 115 7.85 -30.70 9.47
CA GLU A 115 7.74 -30.80 10.94
C GLU A 115 8.80 -29.95 11.68
N SER A 116 9.84 -29.47 10.99
CA SER A 116 10.98 -28.74 11.57
C SER A 116 10.96 -27.21 11.42
N GLU A 117 10.02 -26.63 10.67
CA GLU A 117 9.93 -25.16 10.49
C GLU A 117 8.76 -24.61 11.29
N LEU A 118 8.99 -24.48 12.60
CA LEU A 118 8.01 -24.03 13.58
C LEU A 118 7.89 -22.49 13.58
N ASP A 119 7.50 -21.89 12.45
CA ASP A 119 6.95 -20.52 12.41
C ASP A 119 6.18 -20.24 11.08
N ASN A 120 5.13 -21.02 10.83
CA ASN A 120 4.31 -20.94 9.59
C ASN A 120 3.49 -19.63 9.45
N SER A 121 3.60 -18.69 10.38
CA SER A 121 2.89 -17.41 10.33
C SER A 121 3.49 -16.45 9.32
N TRP A 122 4.73 -16.69 8.88
CA TRP A 122 5.46 -15.78 7.99
C TRP A 122 6.15 -16.53 6.85
N LEU A 123 6.08 -15.97 5.65
CA LEU A 123 6.85 -16.32 4.48
C LEU A 123 7.98 -15.32 4.32
N GLN A 124 9.22 -15.77 4.48
CA GLN A 124 10.38 -15.02 4.00
C GLN A 124 10.60 -15.36 2.53
N TYR A 125 10.74 -14.35 1.67
CA TYR A 125 11.02 -14.59 0.27
C TYR A 125 12.15 -13.71 -0.26
N THR A 126 12.86 -14.23 -1.25
CA THR A 126 13.82 -13.49 -2.09
C THR A 126 13.61 -13.90 -3.54
N ILE A 127 13.42 -12.93 -4.41
CA ILE A 127 13.25 -13.14 -5.85
C ILE A 127 14.33 -12.36 -6.56
N LYS A 128 15.09 -13.05 -7.39
CA LYS A 128 16.27 -12.51 -8.06
C LYS A 128 16.14 -12.71 -9.57
N ASP A 129 16.25 -11.62 -10.31
CA ASP A 129 16.52 -11.67 -11.75
C ASP A 129 18.00 -11.97 -11.93
N LEU A 130 18.31 -13.18 -12.41
CA LEU A 130 19.69 -13.63 -12.61
C LEU A 130 20.37 -12.90 -13.76
N ASN A 131 19.61 -12.46 -14.76
CA ASN A 131 20.17 -11.74 -15.90
C ASN A 131 20.55 -10.31 -15.49
N ARG A 132 19.72 -9.64 -14.68
CA ARG A 132 19.98 -8.28 -14.18
C ARG A 132 20.82 -8.26 -12.90
N SER A 133 20.94 -9.38 -12.19
CA SER A 133 21.49 -9.48 -10.84
C SER A 133 20.80 -8.56 -9.81
N SER A 134 19.54 -8.19 -10.07
CA SER A 134 18.69 -7.46 -9.14
C SER A 134 17.85 -8.42 -8.31
N SER A 135 17.55 -8.06 -7.06
CA SER A 135 16.74 -8.88 -6.17
C SER A 135 15.78 -8.05 -5.33
N GLN A 136 14.65 -8.65 -4.98
CA GLN A 136 13.71 -8.16 -4.00
C GLN A 136 13.55 -9.20 -2.89
N SER A 137 13.66 -8.77 -1.64
CA SER A 137 13.45 -9.63 -0.47
C SER A 137 12.48 -8.97 0.50
N ALA A 138 11.57 -9.76 1.07
CA ALA A 138 10.70 -9.30 2.15
C ALA A 138 10.20 -10.49 2.99
N ILE A 139 9.51 -10.16 4.08
CA ILE A 139 8.78 -11.11 4.92
C ILE A 139 7.31 -10.76 4.82
N LYS A 140 6.45 -11.78 4.77
CA LYS A 140 5.01 -11.62 4.57
C LYS A 140 4.23 -12.54 5.49
N GLU A 141 3.19 -12.01 6.11
CA GLU A 141 2.29 -12.82 6.92
C GLU A 141 1.55 -13.83 6.04
N VAL A 142 1.42 -15.06 6.54
CA VAL A 142 0.69 -16.15 5.89
C VAL A 142 -0.74 -16.11 6.39
N GLU A 143 -1.68 -15.95 5.46
CA GLU A 143 -3.10 -15.85 5.78
C GLU A 143 -3.81 -17.21 5.57
N ASN A 144 -4.84 -17.48 6.36
CA ASN A 144 -5.73 -18.63 6.22
C ASN A 144 -7.04 -18.27 5.49
N ILE A 145 -7.12 -17.05 4.99
CA ILE A 145 -8.25 -16.49 4.24
C ILE A 145 -7.73 -15.70 3.05
N VAL A 146 -8.39 -15.84 1.91
CA VAL A 146 -8.05 -15.05 0.71
C VAL A 146 -9.28 -14.73 -0.12
N ALA A 147 -9.33 -13.50 -0.65
CA ALA A 147 -10.30 -13.16 -1.70
C ALA A 147 -9.80 -13.71 -3.04
N TRP A 148 -10.65 -14.43 -3.75
CA TRP A 148 -10.34 -15.04 -5.04
C TRP A 148 -11.11 -14.35 -6.15
N ASN A 149 -10.41 -13.80 -7.13
CA ASN A 149 -11.05 -13.24 -8.32
C ASN A 149 -11.57 -14.38 -9.20
N MET A 150 -12.88 -14.44 -9.43
CA MET A 150 -13.50 -15.52 -10.19
C MET A 150 -13.24 -15.44 -11.70
N GLU A 151 -13.10 -14.22 -12.25
CA GLU A 151 -12.85 -14.00 -13.67
C GLU A 151 -11.40 -14.33 -14.03
N GLU A 152 -10.46 -13.87 -13.20
CA GLU A 152 -9.02 -14.07 -13.41
C GLU A 152 -8.50 -15.40 -12.89
N ASN A 153 -9.31 -16.11 -12.08
CA ASN A 153 -8.94 -17.31 -11.35
C ASN A 153 -7.61 -17.13 -10.59
N TRP A 154 -7.52 -16.05 -9.80
CA TRP A 154 -6.29 -15.63 -9.13
C TRP A 154 -6.61 -15.02 -7.75
N PRO A 155 -5.79 -15.27 -6.72
CA PRO A 155 -5.99 -14.65 -5.41
C PRO A 155 -5.67 -13.16 -5.46
N ILE A 156 -6.35 -12.40 -4.61
CA ILE A 156 -6.24 -10.96 -4.57
C ILE A 156 -5.43 -10.57 -3.33
N HIS A 157 -4.31 -9.90 -3.56
CA HIS A 157 -3.37 -9.50 -2.52
C HIS A 157 -3.81 -8.26 -1.75
N ASN A 158 -4.37 -7.29 -2.47
CA ASN A 158 -4.67 -5.97 -1.93
C ASN A 158 -6.13 -5.96 -1.47
N ALA A 159 -6.41 -5.26 -0.36
CA ALA A 159 -7.78 -4.92 -0.04
C ALA A 159 -8.45 -4.14 -1.21
N PHE A 160 -7.68 -3.53 -2.11
CA PHE A 160 -8.23 -2.79 -3.26
C PHE A 160 -8.64 -3.71 -4.40
N ILE A 161 -9.94 -3.77 -4.64
CA ILE A 161 -10.53 -4.56 -5.72
C ILE A 161 -11.40 -3.64 -6.57
N PRO A 162 -11.38 -3.76 -7.92
CA PRO A 162 -12.29 -3.00 -8.76
C PRO A 162 -13.75 -3.21 -8.36
N ILE A 163 -14.50 -2.12 -8.26
CA ILE A 163 -15.94 -2.17 -8.01
C ILE A 163 -16.62 -3.01 -9.09
N GLY A 164 -17.50 -3.91 -8.68
CA GLY A 164 -18.22 -4.84 -9.56
C GLY A 164 -17.50 -6.16 -9.85
N SER A 165 -16.23 -6.33 -9.40
CA SER A 165 -15.55 -7.62 -9.53
C SER A 165 -16.27 -8.72 -8.76
N GLN A 166 -16.37 -9.90 -9.38
CA GLN A 166 -16.90 -11.10 -8.75
C GLN A 166 -15.78 -11.84 -8.01
N ILE A 167 -15.98 -12.05 -6.71
CA ILE A 167 -15.02 -12.73 -5.86
C ILE A 167 -15.65 -13.90 -5.11
N SER A 168 -14.82 -14.85 -4.72
CA SER A 168 -15.13 -15.89 -3.75
C SER A 168 -14.17 -15.76 -2.57
N ILE A 169 -14.66 -15.90 -1.34
CA ILE A 169 -13.79 -15.96 -0.16
C ILE A 169 -13.39 -17.42 0.05
N ILE A 170 -12.08 -17.69 0.07
CA ILE A 170 -11.53 -19.04 0.23
C ILE A 170 -10.89 -19.15 1.61
N THR A 171 -11.26 -20.21 2.32
CA THR A 171 -10.74 -20.62 3.63
C THR A 171 -10.81 -22.15 3.75
N ASP A 172 -10.13 -22.74 4.73
CA ASP A 172 -10.11 -24.19 5.00
C ASP A 172 -11.35 -24.67 5.77
N VAL A 173 -12.13 -23.75 6.33
CA VAL A 173 -13.33 -24.02 7.12
C VAL A 173 -14.60 -23.58 6.40
N ASN A 174 -15.60 -24.46 6.34
CA ASN A 174 -16.93 -24.06 5.90
C ASN A 174 -17.50 -23.07 6.91
N THR A 175 -17.90 -21.90 6.43
CA THR A 175 -18.49 -20.84 7.25
C THR A 175 -19.43 -19.96 6.42
N THR A 176 -20.21 -19.14 7.11
CA THR A 176 -20.97 -18.04 6.52
C THR A 176 -20.33 -16.72 6.94
N TRP A 177 -20.37 -15.73 6.06
CA TRP A 177 -19.82 -14.41 6.31
C TRP A 177 -20.92 -13.41 6.54
N ASP A 178 -20.89 -12.76 7.70
CA ASP A 178 -21.60 -11.51 7.90
C ASP A 178 -20.79 -10.38 7.26
N VAL A 179 -21.47 -9.61 6.41
CA VAL A 179 -20.87 -8.52 5.64
C VAL A 179 -21.34 -7.20 6.21
N ASP A 180 -20.40 -6.45 6.76
CA ASP A 180 -20.61 -5.05 7.11
C ASP A 180 -20.05 -4.14 6.02
N HIS A 181 -20.74 -3.04 5.70
CA HIS A 181 -20.37 -2.13 4.62
C HIS A 181 -20.38 -0.67 5.05
N VAL A 182 -19.44 0.12 4.52
CA VAL A 182 -19.47 1.58 4.61
C VAL A 182 -18.78 2.22 3.40
N ILE A 183 -19.32 3.36 2.95
CA ILE A 183 -18.67 4.24 1.99
C ILE A 183 -18.01 5.39 2.78
N PRO A 184 -16.67 5.44 2.84
CA PRO A 184 -15.95 6.50 3.54
C PRO A 184 -16.20 7.87 2.90
N GLU A 185 -16.38 8.90 3.72
CA GLU A 185 -16.50 10.26 3.19
C GLU A 185 -15.15 10.75 2.63
N ASN A 186 -15.21 11.40 1.45
CA ASN A 186 -14.04 12.05 0.87
C ASN A 186 -13.53 13.16 1.79
N ASN A 187 -12.29 13.02 2.25
CA ASN A 187 -11.75 13.91 3.24
C ASN A 187 -10.24 14.07 3.07
N LEU A 188 -9.78 15.32 3.10
CA LEU A 188 -8.36 15.66 2.94
C LEU A 188 -7.73 15.92 4.31
N PRO A 189 -6.47 15.50 4.52
CA PRO A 189 -5.77 15.74 5.76
C PRO A 189 -5.46 17.24 5.91
N ALA A 190 -5.54 17.75 7.12
CA ALA A 190 -5.09 19.11 7.37
C ALA A 190 -3.56 19.22 7.28
N PRO A 191 -3.02 20.41 6.94
CA PRO A 191 -1.58 20.68 6.94
C PRO A 191 -0.89 20.23 8.23
N PRO A 192 0.43 19.94 8.19
CA PRO A 192 1.14 19.34 9.31
C PRO A 192 1.21 20.22 10.57
N TYR A 193 0.87 21.50 10.46
CA TYR A 193 0.90 22.46 11.56
C TYR A 193 -0.49 22.87 12.10
N SER A 194 -1.57 22.29 11.57
CA SER A 194 -2.94 22.64 11.96
C SER A 194 -3.59 21.52 12.76
N SER A 195 -4.34 21.84 13.82
CA SER A 195 -5.11 20.81 14.53
C SER A 195 -6.17 20.19 13.60
N TYR A 196 -6.38 18.88 13.75
CA TYR A 196 -7.27 18.14 12.86
C TYR A 196 -7.85 16.90 13.52
N ARG A 197 -9.17 16.76 13.41
CA ARG A 197 -9.92 15.57 13.76
C ARG A 197 -10.38 14.93 12.45
N ASN A 198 -9.87 13.75 12.15
CA ASN A 198 -10.27 13.02 10.96
C ASN A 198 -11.62 12.33 11.26
N PRO A 199 -12.72 12.63 10.55
CA PRO A 199 -14.01 11.95 10.73
C PRO A 199 -13.92 10.43 10.56
N LEU A 200 -12.97 9.97 9.73
CA LEU A 200 -12.73 8.55 9.49
C LEU A 200 -12.08 7.83 10.67
N ASP A 201 -11.71 8.53 11.76
CA ASP A 201 -11.18 7.90 12.98
C ASP A 201 -12.28 7.18 13.78
N THR A 202 -13.56 7.48 13.52
CA THR A 202 -14.72 6.92 14.25
C THR A 202 -15.74 6.26 13.34
N ILE A 203 -15.39 6.08 12.07
CA ILE A 203 -16.27 5.46 11.08
C ILE A 203 -16.45 3.98 11.40
N LYS A 204 -17.66 3.48 11.20
CA LYS A 204 -17.98 2.07 11.39
C LYS A 204 -18.75 1.56 10.19
N ALA A 205 -18.43 0.33 9.80
CA ALA A 205 -19.24 -0.42 8.87
C ALA A 205 -20.58 -0.80 9.52
N ARG A 206 -21.62 -0.97 8.70
CA ARG A 206 -22.96 -1.35 9.16
C ARG A 206 -23.35 -2.68 8.52
N PRO A 207 -24.14 -3.52 9.22
CA PRO A 207 -24.65 -4.77 8.64
C PRO A 207 -25.32 -4.54 7.29
N HIS A 208 -24.87 -5.31 6.31
CA HIS A 208 -25.35 -5.23 4.93
C HIS A 208 -26.01 -6.55 4.49
N SER A 209 -25.32 -7.67 4.64
CA SER A 209 -25.80 -8.99 4.19
C SER A 209 -25.09 -10.15 4.88
N THR A 210 -25.60 -11.36 4.69
CA THR A 210 -24.89 -12.60 5.01
C THR A 210 -24.71 -13.42 3.74
N ILE A 211 -23.52 -13.94 3.50
CA ILE A 211 -23.18 -14.75 2.31
C ILE A 211 -22.50 -16.06 2.70
N ASN A 212 -22.46 -17.01 1.76
CA ASN A 212 -21.66 -18.23 1.93
C ASN A 212 -20.22 -17.98 1.49
N ASP A 213 -19.99 -17.72 0.20
CA ASP A 213 -18.62 -17.54 -0.33
C ASP A 213 -18.52 -16.40 -1.36
N ASN A 214 -19.51 -16.29 -2.24
CA ASN A 214 -19.45 -15.40 -3.40
C ASN A 214 -19.95 -13.98 -3.07
N TRP A 215 -19.27 -12.99 -3.65
CA TRP A 215 -19.58 -11.58 -3.47
C TRP A 215 -19.31 -10.76 -4.72
N VAL A 216 -20.06 -9.66 -4.87
CA VAL A 216 -19.79 -8.61 -5.87
C VAL A 216 -19.28 -7.39 -5.14
N VAL A 217 -18.05 -6.99 -5.43
CA VAL A 217 -17.38 -5.90 -4.71
C VAL A 217 -18.15 -4.59 -4.89
N LEU A 218 -18.55 -4.00 -3.76
CA LEU A 218 -19.23 -2.70 -3.69
C LEU A 218 -18.23 -1.54 -3.63
N ASP A 219 -18.69 -0.31 -3.84
CA ASP A 219 -17.88 0.88 -3.55
C ASP A 219 -17.62 1.01 -2.03
N GLY A 220 -16.41 1.38 -1.62
CA GLY A 220 -16.04 1.55 -0.21
C GLY A 220 -15.62 0.26 0.51
N SER A 221 -15.55 0.31 1.83
CA SER A 221 -15.00 -0.76 2.69
C SER A 221 -16.07 -1.78 3.08
N GLN A 222 -15.73 -3.06 2.92
CA GLN A 222 -16.53 -4.24 3.25
C GLN A 222 -15.74 -5.10 4.22
N VAL A 223 -16.37 -5.49 5.33
CA VAL A 223 -15.78 -6.42 6.30
C VAL A 223 -16.58 -7.70 6.25
N PHE A 224 -15.89 -8.80 6.01
CA PHE A 224 -16.44 -10.14 6.09
C PHE A 224 -16.01 -10.71 7.42
N THR A 225 -16.98 -11.06 8.27
CA THR A 225 -16.72 -11.64 9.58
C THR A 225 -17.40 -12.99 9.68
N SER A 226 -16.65 -14.00 10.09
CA SER A 226 -17.17 -15.31 10.44
C SER A 226 -17.02 -15.49 11.95
N HIS A 227 -18.08 -15.19 12.70
CA HIS A 227 -18.06 -15.22 14.17
C HIS A 227 -17.69 -16.60 14.74
N ASP A 228 -18.13 -17.66 14.08
CA ASP A 228 -17.95 -19.05 14.51
C ASP A 228 -16.50 -19.52 14.45
N LYS A 229 -15.71 -18.87 13.57
CA LYS A 229 -14.34 -19.27 13.22
C LYS A 229 -13.30 -18.20 13.58
N GLU A 230 -13.73 -17.07 14.13
CA GLU A 230 -12.87 -15.93 14.46
C GLU A 230 -12.04 -15.44 13.24
N LEU A 231 -12.61 -15.54 12.04
CA LEU A 231 -11.98 -15.07 10.80
C LEU A 231 -12.57 -13.74 10.38
N SER A 232 -11.71 -12.85 9.85
CA SER A 232 -12.17 -11.64 9.19
C SER A 232 -11.33 -11.28 7.98
N LEU A 233 -11.96 -10.61 7.03
CA LEU A 233 -11.33 -10.08 5.82
C LEU A 233 -11.88 -8.70 5.51
N VAL A 234 -11.02 -7.76 5.17
CA VAL A 234 -11.41 -6.41 4.75
C VAL A 234 -11.09 -6.22 3.29
N ILE A 235 -12.09 -5.76 2.55
CA ILE A 235 -12.01 -5.43 1.13
C ILE A 235 -12.46 -3.99 0.95
N ASN A 236 -11.69 -3.23 0.19
CA ASN A 236 -11.97 -1.87 -0.23
C ASN A 236 -12.25 -1.87 -1.73
N GLY A 237 -13.50 -1.64 -2.11
CA GLY A 237 -13.83 -1.41 -3.51
C GLY A 237 -13.31 -0.06 -3.98
N MET A 238 -12.54 -0.08 -5.06
CA MET A 238 -11.93 1.11 -5.68
C MET A 238 -12.23 1.15 -7.18
N SER A 239 -11.93 2.27 -7.82
CA SER A 239 -11.96 2.39 -9.29
C SER A 239 -11.01 1.37 -9.93
N ALA A 240 -11.37 0.82 -11.10
CA ALA A 240 -10.55 -0.15 -11.82
C ALA A 240 -9.17 0.41 -12.23
N GLU A 241 -9.02 1.74 -12.32
CA GLU A 241 -7.78 2.42 -12.63
C GLU A 241 -6.84 2.58 -11.42
N PHE A 242 -7.34 2.37 -10.20
CA PHE A 242 -6.53 2.46 -8.99
C PHE A 242 -5.41 1.39 -9.03
N PRO A 243 -4.17 1.70 -8.62
CA PRO A 243 -3.69 2.88 -7.87
C PRO A 243 -3.37 4.12 -8.72
N ALA A 244 -3.46 4.02 -10.05
CA ALA A 244 -3.12 5.12 -10.95
C ALA A 244 -4.16 6.25 -10.88
N LEU A 245 -3.70 7.49 -10.92
CA LEU A 245 -4.58 8.66 -10.76
C LEU A 245 -5.10 9.15 -12.11
N LYS A 246 -6.02 8.41 -12.74
CA LYS A 246 -6.55 8.76 -14.06
C LYS A 246 -7.76 9.72 -14.02
N ASN A 247 -8.47 9.77 -12.91
CA ASN A 247 -9.67 10.60 -12.78
C ASN A 247 -9.31 12.10 -12.66
N VAL A 248 -9.82 12.93 -13.56
CA VAL A 248 -9.57 14.40 -13.58
C VAL A 248 -9.96 15.08 -12.28
N ARG A 249 -11.04 14.63 -11.62
CA ARG A 249 -11.43 15.18 -10.31
C ARG A 249 -10.36 14.87 -9.26
N HIS A 250 -9.83 13.66 -9.21
CA HIS A 250 -8.77 13.31 -8.26
C HIS A 250 -7.43 14.02 -8.59
N LEU A 251 -7.14 14.23 -9.88
CA LEU A 251 -6.00 15.06 -10.32
C LEU A 251 -6.13 16.49 -9.79
N ILE A 252 -7.33 17.08 -9.80
CA ILE A 252 -7.61 18.41 -9.25
C ILE A 252 -7.59 18.41 -7.72
N GLU A 253 -8.21 17.42 -7.09
CA GLU A 253 -8.28 17.38 -5.63
C GLU A 253 -6.90 17.22 -4.99
N SER A 254 -6.02 16.42 -5.59
CA SER A 254 -4.64 16.25 -5.09
C SER A 254 -3.86 17.57 -5.06
N VAL A 255 -4.02 18.46 -6.06
CA VAL A 255 -3.32 19.76 -6.08
C VAL A 255 -3.76 20.72 -4.97
N ARG A 256 -4.75 20.34 -4.14
CA ARG A 256 -5.12 21.09 -2.93
C ARG A 256 -3.92 21.38 -2.02
N TYR A 257 -2.93 20.48 -1.98
CA TYR A 257 -1.78 20.63 -1.10
C TYR A 257 -0.82 21.77 -1.49
N ILE A 258 -0.88 22.24 -2.74
CA ILE A 258 0.01 23.29 -3.27
C ILE A 258 -0.75 24.52 -3.82
N SER A 259 -2.07 24.43 -3.91
CA SER A 259 -2.94 25.52 -4.37
C SER A 259 -3.48 26.37 -3.21
N THR A 260 -3.77 27.63 -3.52
CA THR A 260 -4.50 28.51 -2.61
C THR A 260 -5.98 28.14 -2.59
N ARG A 261 -6.71 28.66 -1.58
CA ARG A 261 -8.16 28.41 -1.47
C ARG A 261 -8.94 28.91 -2.69
N SER A 262 -8.55 30.07 -3.25
CA SER A 262 -9.20 30.66 -4.42
C SER A 262 -8.91 29.86 -5.69
N GLU A 263 -7.65 29.50 -5.94
CA GLU A 263 -7.25 28.67 -7.09
C GLU A 263 -7.97 27.32 -7.06
N PHE A 264 -7.96 26.64 -5.91
CA PHE A 264 -8.64 25.36 -5.78
C PHE A 264 -10.14 25.46 -6.03
N SER A 265 -10.78 26.51 -5.50
CA SER A 265 -12.20 26.75 -5.77
C SER A 265 -12.48 27.07 -7.23
N ALA A 266 -11.54 27.72 -7.94
CA ALA A 266 -11.66 28.00 -9.37
C ALA A 266 -11.53 26.70 -10.18
N LEU A 267 -10.57 25.83 -9.85
CA LEU A 267 -10.39 24.53 -10.49
C LEU A 267 -11.64 23.64 -10.37
N LEU A 268 -12.25 23.57 -9.18
CA LEU A 268 -13.46 22.78 -8.95
C LEU A 268 -14.69 23.30 -9.70
N LYS A 269 -14.74 24.61 -9.99
CA LYS A 269 -15.87 25.27 -10.66
C LYS A 269 -15.65 25.47 -12.16
N ALA A 270 -14.47 25.12 -12.67
CA ALA A 270 -14.12 25.34 -14.05
C ALA A 270 -15.01 24.50 -14.98
N SER A 271 -15.51 25.12 -16.06
CA SER A 271 -16.30 24.41 -17.08
C SER A 271 -15.48 23.35 -17.80
N ASN A 272 -14.17 23.59 -17.97
CA ASN A 272 -13.20 22.65 -18.54
C ASN A 272 -12.12 22.32 -17.50
N PRO A 273 -12.35 21.34 -16.61
CA PRO A 273 -11.48 21.10 -15.46
C PRO A 273 -10.05 20.72 -15.85
N LYS A 274 -9.88 19.97 -16.94
CA LYS A 274 -8.56 19.56 -17.44
C LYS A 274 -7.73 20.74 -17.93
N VAL A 275 -8.33 21.63 -18.73
CA VAL A 275 -7.65 22.84 -19.22
C VAL A 275 -7.24 23.75 -18.06
N ALA A 276 -8.14 23.95 -17.10
CA ALA A 276 -7.84 24.74 -15.91
C ALA A 276 -6.70 24.14 -15.06
N LEU A 277 -6.63 22.81 -14.97
CA LEU A 277 -5.53 22.11 -14.31
C LEU A 277 -4.20 22.28 -15.08
N ASP A 278 -4.22 22.18 -16.41
CA ASP A 278 -3.04 22.40 -17.24
C ASP A 278 -2.51 23.84 -17.09
N GLU A 279 -3.41 24.84 -17.09
CA GLU A 279 -3.07 26.25 -16.83
C GLU A 279 -2.48 26.45 -15.42
N PHE A 280 -3.03 25.79 -14.40
CA PHE A 280 -2.47 25.81 -13.05
C PHE A 280 -1.02 25.30 -13.05
N TRP A 281 -0.75 24.17 -13.71
CA TRP A 281 0.59 23.63 -13.79
C TRP A 281 1.56 24.50 -14.59
N LEU A 282 1.11 25.08 -15.71
CA LEU A 282 1.88 26.04 -16.50
C LEU A 282 2.21 27.30 -15.70
N SER A 283 1.31 27.74 -14.80
CA SER A 283 1.61 28.86 -13.91
C SER A 283 2.70 28.53 -12.87
N CYS A 284 2.82 27.26 -12.48
CA CYS A 284 3.86 26.78 -11.56
C CYS A 284 5.21 26.57 -12.28
N GLY A 285 5.16 26.03 -13.50
CA GLY A 285 6.33 25.67 -14.28
C GLY A 285 6.77 26.81 -15.20
N LYS A 286 7.97 27.35 -14.93
CA LYS A 286 8.53 28.49 -15.69
C LYS A 286 8.77 28.24 -17.19
N SER A 287 8.76 26.98 -17.63
CA SER A 287 8.85 26.56 -19.04
C SER A 287 8.05 25.27 -19.27
N PRO A 288 7.64 24.95 -20.52
CA PRO A 288 6.90 23.71 -20.81
C PRO A 288 7.64 22.44 -20.38
N GLU A 289 8.95 22.35 -20.57
CA GLU A 289 9.75 21.18 -20.20
C GLU A 289 9.83 21.01 -18.69
N LYS A 290 10.00 22.12 -17.96
CA LYS A 290 9.98 22.12 -16.49
C LYS A 290 8.61 21.76 -15.95
N THR A 291 7.55 22.27 -16.58
CA THR A 291 6.15 21.94 -16.23
C THR A 291 5.91 20.45 -16.39
N ARG A 292 6.31 19.86 -17.52
CA ARG A 292 6.15 18.43 -17.80
C ARG A 292 6.83 17.58 -16.74
N LYS A 293 8.08 17.90 -16.38
CA LYS A 293 8.81 17.19 -15.31
C LYS A 293 8.12 17.37 -13.96
N LEU A 294 7.69 18.59 -13.61
CA LEU A 294 7.00 18.88 -12.35
C LEU A 294 5.71 18.07 -12.19
N ILE A 295 4.89 18.01 -13.25
CA ILE A 295 3.67 17.20 -13.31
C ILE A 295 4.01 15.72 -13.10
N GLN A 296 5.02 15.22 -13.82
CA GLN A 296 5.46 13.82 -13.72
C GLN A 296 5.86 13.47 -12.29
N THR A 297 6.69 14.30 -11.64
CA THR A 297 7.13 14.09 -10.26
C THR A 297 5.97 14.13 -9.28
N TYR A 298 5.05 15.11 -9.43
CA TYR A 298 3.93 15.27 -8.51
C TYR A 298 3.00 14.06 -8.54
N TYR A 299 2.58 13.64 -9.73
CA TYR A 299 1.64 12.54 -9.85
C TYR A 299 2.29 11.17 -9.64
N ALA A 300 3.59 11.00 -9.92
CA ALA A 300 4.33 9.82 -9.48
C ALA A 300 4.27 9.68 -7.95
N ARG A 301 4.53 10.75 -7.19
CA ARG A 301 4.40 10.72 -5.72
C ARG A 301 2.97 10.46 -5.24
N VAL A 302 1.96 10.90 -5.99
CA VAL A 302 0.55 10.59 -5.67
C VAL A 302 0.26 9.10 -5.84
N GLU A 303 0.77 8.48 -6.91
CA GLU A 303 0.60 7.04 -7.16
C GLU A 303 1.41 6.18 -6.19
N GLU A 304 2.64 6.59 -5.85
CA GLU A 304 3.45 5.97 -4.79
C GLU A 304 2.73 6.04 -3.43
N ALA A 305 2.10 7.17 -3.14
CA ALA A 305 1.29 7.32 -1.94
C ALA A 305 0.11 6.35 -1.94
N ASN A 306 -0.55 6.14 -3.10
CA ASN A 306 -1.62 5.16 -3.23
C ASN A 306 -1.14 3.73 -3.04
N LEU A 307 0.02 3.38 -3.58
CA LEU A 307 0.61 2.05 -3.41
C LEU A 307 0.98 1.79 -1.93
N SER A 308 1.50 2.80 -1.24
CA SER A 308 2.10 2.61 0.09
C SER A 308 1.16 2.88 1.27
N PHE A 309 0.22 3.82 1.13
CA PHE A 309 -0.51 4.39 2.26
C PHE A 309 -2.03 4.24 2.17
N SER A 310 -2.54 3.57 1.16
CA SER A 310 -4.00 3.39 1.04
C SER A 310 -4.53 2.43 2.11
N GLY A 311 -5.81 2.61 2.42
CA GLY A 311 -6.58 1.80 3.36
C GLY A 311 -8.05 2.12 3.19
N LEU A 312 -8.67 2.71 4.22
CA LEU A 312 -10.06 3.20 4.15
C LEU A 312 -10.26 4.30 3.10
N GLN A 313 -9.18 5.00 2.73
CA GLN A 313 -9.18 6.03 1.71
C GLN A 313 -7.92 5.89 0.86
N GLU A 314 -7.88 6.59 -0.26
CA GLU A 314 -6.71 6.61 -1.12
C GLU A 314 -5.50 7.17 -0.36
N GLY A 315 -4.33 6.58 -0.60
CA GLY A 315 -3.12 6.86 0.13
C GLY A 315 -2.69 8.32 0.03
N TRP A 316 -2.92 8.98 -1.11
CA TRP A 316 -2.66 10.41 -1.29
C TRP A 316 -3.51 11.32 -0.39
N ARG A 317 -4.64 10.84 0.14
CA ARG A 317 -5.49 11.54 1.12
C ARG A 317 -5.09 11.29 2.57
N THR A 318 -4.08 10.47 2.83
CA THR A 318 -3.61 10.21 4.20
C THR A 318 -2.57 11.22 4.66
N ASP A 319 -2.35 11.29 5.99
CA ASP A 319 -1.28 12.11 6.56
C ASP A 319 0.10 11.76 5.99
N ARG A 320 0.40 10.46 5.80
CA ARG A 320 1.66 9.99 5.19
C ARG A 320 1.75 10.36 3.73
N GLY A 321 0.68 10.12 2.95
CA GLY A 321 0.63 10.51 1.54
C GLY A 321 0.79 12.00 1.32
N MET A 322 0.15 12.83 2.15
CA MET A 322 0.32 14.29 2.11
C MET A 322 1.79 14.71 2.32
N ILE A 323 2.47 14.14 3.32
CA ILE A 323 3.89 14.43 3.57
C ILE A 323 4.75 13.92 2.40
N HIS A 324 4.50 12.70 1.91
CA HIS A 324 5.24 12.09 0.80
C HIS A 324 5.12 12.91 -0.48
N ILE A 325 3.93 13.38 -0.84
CA ILE A 325 3.71 14.21 -2.03
C ILE A 325 4.53 15.51 -1.94
N ILE A 326 4.48 16.18 -0.79
CA ILE A 326 5.11 17.50 -0.63
C ILE A 326 6.62 17.40 -0.47
N TYR A 327 7.12 16.45 0.32
CA TYR A 327 8.53 16.33 0.68
C TYR A 327 9.30 15.29 -0.12
N GLY A 328 8.62 14.33 -0.74
CA GLY A 328 9.23 13.18 -1.41
C GLY A 328 9.60 12.07 -0.45
N VAL A 329 10.42 11.15 -0.96
CA VAL A 329 10.93 10.02 -0.20
C VAL A 329 11.80 10.52 0.96
N PRO A 330 11.54 10.11 2.22
CA PRO A 330 12.40 10.46 3.34
C PRO A 330 13.80 9.84 3.20
N TYR A 331 14.82 10.53 3.72
CA TYR A 331 16.20 10.02 3.76
C TYR A 331 16.36 8.79 4.67
N ARG A 332 15.48 8.67 5.65
CA ARG A 332 15.44 7.51 6.54
C ARG A 332 14.05 7.33 7.12
N VAL A 333 13.62 6.08 7.24
CA VAL A 333 12.42 5.70 7.97
C VAL A 333 12.82 4.81 9.14
N ARG A 334 12.29 5.13 10.33
CA ARG A 334 12.34 4.27 11.51
C ARG A 334 10.93 3.83 11.84
N ARG A 335 10.74 2.53 12.04
CA ARG A 335 9.45 1.95 12.42
C ARG A 335 9.59 1.26 13.75
N ASP A 336 8.62 1.49 14.62
CA ASP A 336 8.27 0.60 15.72
C ASP A 336 6.81 0.17 15.53
N TYR A 337 6.29 -0.66 16.43
CA TYR A 337 4.93 -1.20 16.31
C TYR A 337 3.84 -0.10 16.29
N TRP A 338 4.06 1.00 17.00
CA TRP A 338 3.09 2.09 17.20
C TRP A 338 3.42 3.37 16.45
N THR A 339 4.67 3.53 15.99
CA THR A 339 5.15 4.77 15.41
C THR A 339 6.01 4.54 14.20
N GLU A 340 5.90 5.49 13.29
CA GLU A 340 6.76 5.58 12.12
C GLU A 340 7.33 6.99 12.08
N THR A 341 8.66 7.09 11.98
CA THR A 341 9.38 8.36 12.01
C THR A 341 10.13 8.56 10.70
N TRP A 342 9.78 9.61 9.98
CA TRP A 342 10.40 10.00 8.72
C TRP A 342 11.37 11.14 8.95
N ILE A 343 12.60 10.96 8.47
CA ILE A 343 13.69 11.90 8.67
C ILE A 343 14.11 12.43 7.30
N TYR A 344 14.10 13.75 7.15
CA TYR A 344 14.59 14.48 5.99
C TYR A 344 15.83 15.28 6.37
N GLY A 345 16.93 15.06 5.65
CA GLY A 345 18.24 15.62 5.95
C GLY A 345 19.11 14.72 6.83
N GLU A 346 20.31 15.21 7.14
CA GLU A 346 21.30 14.49 7.95
C GLU A 346 20.98 14.62 9.44
N GLU A 347 20.81 13.47 10.11
CA GLU A 347 20.50 13.42 11.54
C GLU A 347 21.54 14.16 12.40
N GLY A 348 21.07 14.87 13.42
CA GLY A 348 21.93 15.62 14.33
C GLY A 348 22.29 17.03 13.84
N THR A 349 21.91 17.38 12.61
CA THR A 349 22.03 18.75 12.11
C THR A 349 20.81 19.60 12.48
N THR A 350 21.00 20.91 12.61
CA THR A 350 19.90 21.87 12.89
C THR A 350 18.86 21.95 11.77
N ASN A 351 19.18 21.44 10.58
CA ASN A 351 18.28 21.43 9.42
C ASN A 351 17.49 20.12 9.28
N THR A 352 17.65 19.17 10.21
CA THR A 352 16.89 17.91 10.21
C THR A 352 15.40 18.18 10.38
N LEU A 353 14.58 17.66 9.48
CA LEU A 353 13.13 17.71 9.60
C LEU A 353 12.59 16.30 9.88
N THR A 354 11.89 16.15 11.00
CA THR A 354 11.36 14.86 11.45
C THR A 354 9.86 14.90 11.56
N PHE A 355 9.17 14.00 10.85
CA PHE A 355 7.74 13.75 11.00
C PHE A 355 7.52 12.45 11.75
N ARG A 356 6.69 12.48 12.79
CA ARG A 356 6.32 11.29 13.56
C ARG A 356 4.85 10.95 13.32
N PHE A 357 4.61 9.74 12.87
CA PHE A 357 3.28 9.19 12.65
C PHE A 357 2.98 8.15 13.72
N LYS A 358 1.78 8.20 14.29
CA LYS A 358 1.29 7.21 15.25
C LYS A 358 0.27 6.31 14.58
N ARG A 359 0.50 5.00 14.66
CA ARG A 359 -0.46 3.98 14.23
C ARG A 359 -1.77 4.15 14.99
N LYS A 360 -2.88 3.99 14.29
CA LYS A 360 -4.24 3.98 14.82
C LYS A 360 -4.87 2.65 14.45
N ILE A 361 -5.14 1.82 15.45
CA ILE A 361 -5.89 0.59 15.24
C ILE A 361 -7.29 0.96 14.78
N HIS A 362 -7.75 0.31 13.72
CA HIS A 362 -9.06 0.52 13.13
C HIS A 362 -9.51 -0.75 12.43
N ASP A 363 -10.75 -1.20 12.70
CA ASP A 363 -11.25 -2.50 12.23
C ASP A 363 -11.28 -2.61 10.69
N LEU A 364 -11.45 -1.47 10.02
CA LEU A 364 -11.52 -1.37 8.55
C LEU A 364 -10.17 -1.04 7.87
N ASP A 365 -9.12 -0.74 8.63
CA ASP A 365 -7.88 -0.21 8.06
C ASP A 365 -6.68 -0.44 8.98
N ASN A 366 -5.84 -1.41 8.61
CA ASN A 366 -4.65 -1.76 9.36
C ASN A 366 -3.42 -0.91 9.00
N ASN A 367 -3.54 -0.05 7.98
CA ASN A 367 -2.50 0.85 7.52
C ASN A 367 -2.79 2.32 7.91
N ARG A 368 -3.54 2.53 9.00
CA ARG A 368 -3.93 3.87 9.44
C ARG A 368 -2.89 4.50 10.37
N TYR A 369 -2.34 5.64 9.95
CA TYR A 369 -1.34 6.41 10.69
C TYR A 369 -1.72 7.88 10.77
N LYS A 370 -1.57 8.47 11.95
CA LYS A 370 -1.85 9.87 12.23
C LYS A 370 -0.57 10.64 12.47
N LEU A 371 -0.37 11.73 11.73
CA LEU A 371 0.75 12.63 11.94
C LEU A 371 0.59 13.37 13.27
N GLU A 372 1.67 13.39 14.05
CA GLU A 372 1.81 14.32 15.16
C GLU A 372 2.12 15.71 14.65
N ARG A 373 1.11 16.56 14.68
CA ARG A 373 1.18 17.90 14.10
C ARG A 373 1.82 18.90 15.06
N SER A 374 2.56 19.84 14.51
CA SER A 374 3.25 20.89 15.27
C SER A 374 3.37 22.17 14.46
N ILE A 375 3.20 23.32 15.12
CA ILE A 375 3.34 24.64 14.49
C ILE A 375 4.73 24.86 13.87
N THR A 376 5.74 24.14 14.37
CA THR A 376 7.13 24.19 13.87
C THR A 376 7.24 23.76 12.40
N TYR A 377 6.30 22.95 11.89
CA TYR A 377 6.31 22.50 10.50
C TYR A 377 5.91 23.60 9.50
N ARG A 378 5.29 24.69 9.95
CA ARG A 378 4.74 25.73 9.06
C ARG A 378 5.79 26.34 8.14
N SER A 379 6.92 26.79 8.68
CA SER A 379 7.99 27.41 7.88
C SER A 379 8.55 26.46 6.82
N SER A 380 8.73 25.18 7.17
CA SER A 380 9.21 24.16 6.24
C SER A 380 8.17 23.86 5.16
N TRP A 381 6.90 23.70 5.55
CA TRP A 381 5.80 23.41 4.64
C TRP A 381 5.61 24.53 3.62
N ASP A 382 5.53 25.78 4.07
CA ASP A 382 5.33 26.95 3.21
C ASP A 382 6.48 27.09 2.20
N ARG A 383 7.72 26.75 2.60
CA ARG A 383 8.88 26.70 1.71
C ARG A 383 8.73 25.63 0.63
N MET A 384 8.29 24.42 1.00
CA MET A 384 8.10 23.33 0.03
C MET A 384 6.97 23.62 -0.95
N VAL A 385 5.83 24.14 -0.47
CA VAL A 385 4.74 24.60 -1.35
C VAL A 385 5.24 25.69 -2.30
N THR A 386 6.04 26.63 -1.81
CA THR A 386 6.66 27.67 -2.66
C THR A 386 7.62 27.07 -3.69
N SER A 387 8.37 26.02 -3.34
CA SER A 387 9.23 25.30 -4.29
C SER A 387 8.42 24.62 -5.40
N TRP A 388 7.30 23.97 -5.06
CA TRP A 388 6.36 23.40 -6.04
C TRP A 388 5.83 24.48 -6.98
N ARG A 389 5.32 25.59 -6.42
CA ARG A 389 4.76 26.72 -7.18
C ARG A 389 5.76 27.48 -8.06
N ASN A 390 7.06 27.27 -7.84
CA ASN A 390 8.12 27.89 -8.64
C ASN A 390 8.85 26.89 -9.55
N GLY A 391 8.40 25.64 -9.60
CA GLY A 391 9.05 24.56 -10.37
C GLY A 391 10.50 24.30 -9.94
N ARG A 392 10.78 24.41 -8.63
CA ARG A 392 12.12 24.22 -8.03
C ARG A 392 12.29 22.85 -7.34
N VAL A 393 11.27 21.99 -7.41
CA VAL A 393 11.33 20.63 -6.85
C VAL A 393 12.19 19.76 -7.76
N GLN A 394 13.08 18.99 -7.15
CA GLN A 394 13.91 18.00 -7.84
C GLN A 394 13.23 16.63 -7.79
N ASN A 395 13.58 15.77 -8.75
CA ASN A 395 13.21 14.36 -8.69
C ASN A 395 14.01 13.67 -7.57
N ASP A 396 13.43 12.63 -6.99
CA ASP A 396 13.99 11.89 -5.86
C ASP A 396 15.17 10.98 -6.23
#